data_AF-A0A0G1EG93-F1
#
_entry.id   AF-A0A0G1EG93-F1
#
_cell.length_a   1.000
_cell.length_b   1.000
_cell.length_c   1.000
_cell.angle_alpha   90.00
_cell.angle_beta   90.00
_cell.angle_gamma   90.00
#
_symmetry.space_group_name_H-M   'P 1'
#
loop_
_entity.id
_entity.type
_entity.pdbx_description
1 polymer ?
#
loop_
_entity_poly.entity_id
_entity_poly.type
_entity_poly.pdbx_seq_one_letter_code
_entity_poly.pdbx_strand_id
1 'polypeptide(L)'
;MQSAGAGIPVWTTATYPATATSTGTILRADGTNWAATTATYPATTTINELLYSSAANVISGLATTNGGILNANGSGVPSMTVTPVIGVAGASTGTIGLAGITSGTVTIQPQAAAGTFMS
;
A
#
# COMPACT_ATOMS: atom_id res chain seq x y z
N MET A 1 -31.79 -10.54 8.82
CA MET A 1 -32.29 -10.25 10.18
C MET A 1 -31.06 -9.92 11.02
N GLN A 2 -30.96 -8.73 11.62
CA GLN A 2 -29.94 -8.47 12.63
C GLN A 2 -30.65 -8.26 13.98
N SER A 3 -30.21 -8.95 15.02
CA SER A 3 -30.73 -8.77 16.38
C SER A 3 -30.19 -7.45 16.92
N ALA A 4 -31.08 -6.60 17.45
CA ALA A 4 -30.69 -5.35 18.12
C ALA A 4 -30.36 -5.57 19.61
N GLY A 5 -29.85 -6.76 19.98
CA GLY A 5 -29.76 -7.24 21.35
C GLY A 5 -30.86 -8.24 21.72
N ALA A 6 -30.82 -8.73 22.97
CA ALA A 6 -31.57 -9.88 23.46
C ALA A 6 -33.07 -9.84 23.07
N GLY A 7 -33.41 -10.60 22.02
CA GLY A 7 -34.77 -11.06 21.76
C GLY A 7 -35.64 -10.26 20.77
N ILE A 8 -35.25 -9.07 20.29
CA ILE A 8 -36.08 -8.31 19.32
C ILE A 8 -35.38 -8.24 17.95
N PRO A 9 -35.80 -9.05 16.95
CA PRO A 9 -35.33 -8.90 15.58
C PRO A 9 -35.94 -7.62 14.99
N VAL A 10 -35.07 -6.71 14.54
CA VAL A 10 -35.48 -5.54 13.74
C VAL A 10 -35.30 -5.89 12.26
N TRP A 11 -36.31 -5.64 11.44
CA TRP A 11 -36.19 -5.75 9.99
C TRP A 11 -35.34 -4.59 9.47
N THR A 12 -34.09 -4.90 9.10
CA THR A 12 -33.27 -3.98 8.30
C THR A 12 -33.72 -4.03 6.85
N THR A 13 -33.73 -2.88 6.16
CA THR A 13 -33.90 -2.81 4.70
C THR A 13 -32.63 -3.16 3.94
N ALA A 14 -31.47 -3.15 4.61
CA ALA A 14 -30.21 -3.51 3.98
C ALA A 14 -30.19 -5.01 3.64
N THR A 15 -29.94 -5.31 2.37
CA THR A 15 -29.86 -6.68 1.86
C THR A 15 -28.42 -7.19 1.84
N TYR A 16 -28.27 -8.52 1.82
CA TYR A 16 -27.02 -9.24 1.62
C TYR A 16 -27.13 -10.07 0.34
N PRO A 17 -26.00 -10.40 -0.33
CA PRO A 17 -26.04 -11.31 -1.47
C PRO A 17 -26.64 -12.66 -1.08
N ALA A 18 -27.55 -13.18 -1.91
CA ALA A 18 -28.22 -14.45 -1.67
C ALA A 18 -27.31 -15.68 -1.89
N THR A 19 -26.16 -15.47 -2.53
CA THR A 19 -25.13 -16.47 -2.79
C THR A 19 -23.77 -15.91 -2.37
N ALA A 20 -22.81 -16.81 -2.13
CA ALA A 20 -21.42 -16.40 -1.94
C ALA A 20 -20.93 -15.54 -3.11
N THR A 21 -20.14 -14.52 -2.81
CA THR A 21 -19.55 -13.61 -3.80
C THR A 21 -18.23 -14.19 -4.32
N SER A 22 -17.61 -13.50 -5.28
CA SER A 22 -16.32 -13.91 -5.84
C SER A 22 -15.25 -14.09 -4.74
N THR A 23 -14.40 -15.10 -4.89
CA THR A 23 -13.30 -15.38 -3.95
C THR A 23 -12.40 -14.16 -3.76
N GLY A 24 -11.95 -13.92 -2.52
CA GLY A 24 -11.06 -12.83 -2.18
C GLY A 24 -11.72 -11.44 -2.15
N THR A 25 -13.04 -11.34 -2.33
CA THR A 25 -13.77 -10.08 -2.18
C THR A 25 -14.28 -9.90 -0.75
N ILE A 26 -14.47 -8.65 -0.33
CA ILE A 26 -14.99 -8.30 1.01
C ILE A 26 -16.38 -7.69 0.84
N LEU A 27 -17.35 -8.09 1.68
CA LEU A 27 -18.64 -7.40 1.75
C LEU A 27 -18.49 -6.05 2.46
N ARG A 28 -18.93 -4.97 1.82
CA ARG A 28 -18.97 -3.63 2.40
C ARG A 28 -20.33 -3.00 2.17
N ALA A 29 -20.76 -2.16 3.11
CA ALA A 29 -21.97 -1.36 2.93
C ALA A 29 -21.76 -0.35 1.78
N ASP A 30 -22.73 -0.24 0.88
CA ASP A 30 -22.73 0.69 -0.25
C ASP A 30 -23.63 1.93 -0.05
N GLY A 31 -24.17 2.10 1.17
CA GLY A 31 -25.13 3.14 1.53
C GLY A 31 -26.58 2.67 1.54
N THR A 32 -26.89 1.54 0.90
CA THR A 32 -28.23 0.91 0.94
C THR A 32 -28.15 -0.55 1.37
N ASN A 33 -27.20 -1.31 0.83
CA ASN A 33 -27.06 -2.76 0.98
C ASN A 33 -25.61 -3.15 1.29
N TRP A 34 -25.38 -4.44 1.52
CA TRP A 34 -24.05 -5.04 1.55
C TRP A 34 -23.69 -5.58 0.17
N ALA A 35 -22.64 -5.03 -0.43
CA ALA A 35 -22.12 -5.43 -1.73
C ALA A 35 -20.66 -5.86 -1.63
N ALA A 36 -20.24 -6.79 -2.49
CA ALA A 36 -18.83 -7.17 -2.56
C ALA A 36 -17.98 -6.05 -3.17
N THR A 37 -16.75 -5.90 -2.68
CA THR A 37 -15.73 -5.09 -3.35
C THR A 37 -15.38 -5.66 -4.72
N THR A 38 -14.93 -4.80 -5.62
CA THR A 38 -14.27 -5.24 -6.86
C THR A 38 -12.83 -5.66 -6.61
N ALA A 39 -12.18 -5.11 -5.57
CA ALA A 39 -10.83 -5.49 -5.17
C ALA A 39 -10.79 -6.93 -4.62
N THR A 40 -9.77 -7.67 -5.04
CA THR A 40 -9.44 -9.01 -4.55
C THR A 40 -8.27 -8.94 -3.56
N TYR A 41 -8.36 -9.73 -2.50
CA TYR A 41 -7.40 -9.81 -1.41
C TYR A 41 -6.82 -11.22 -1.30
N PRO A 42 -5.58 -11.38 -0.80
CA PRO A 42 -4.99 -12.68 -0.58
C PRO A 42 -5.82 -13.51 0.40
N ALA A 43 -5.98 -14.81 0.14
CA ALA A 43 -6.66 -15.72 1.07
C ALA A 43 -5.87 -15.91 2.38
N THR A 44 -4.54 -15.76 2.30
CA THR A 44 -3.60 -15.80 3.43
C THR A 44 -2.51 -14.76 3.20
N THR A 45 -1.93 -14.26 4.27
CA THR A 45 -0.71 -13.44 4.26
C THR A 45 0.38 -14.14 5.03
N THR A 46 1.64 -13.73 4.83
CA THR A 46 2.75 -14.18 5.68
C THR A 46 3.10 -13.15 6.74
N ILE A 47 3.83 -13.57 7.77
CA ILE A 47 4.26 -12.68 8.86
C ILE A 47 5.16 -11.58 8.27
N ASN A 48 4.94 -10.34 8.70
CA ASN A 48 5.68 -9.14 8.27
C ASN A 48 5.48 -8.71 6.81
N GLU A 49 4.49 -9.23 6.09
CA GLU A 49 4.12 -8.68 4.78
C GLU A 49 3.43 -7.32 4.89
N LEU A 50 3.73 -6.43 3.94
CA LEU A 50 2.91 -5.25 3.68
C LEU A 50 1.95 -5.55 2.53
N LEU A 51 0.66 -5.34 2.74
CA LEU A 51 -0.33 -5.44 1.65
C LEU A 51 -0.32 -4.15 0.83
N TYR A 52 -0.26 -4.30 -0.51
CA TYR A 52 -0.28 -3.17 -1.44
C TYR A 52 -1.13 -3.47 -2.66
N SER A 53 -1.57 -2.42 -3.37
CA SER A 53 -2.28 -2.56 -4.64
C SER A 53 -1.28 -2.89 -5.74
N SER A 54 -1.22 -4.16 -6.16
CA SER A 54 -0.27 -4.64 -7.17
C SER A 54 -0.76 -4.45 -8.60
N ALA A 55 -2.08 -4.36 -8.78
CA ALA A 55 -2.75 -4.04 -10.03
C ALA A 55 -4.11 -3.39 -9.75
N ALA A 56 -4.82 -2.99 -10.81
CA ALA A 56 -6.19 -2.52 -10.68
C ALA A 56 -7.06 -3.62 -10.04
N ASN A 57 -7.68 -3.30 -8.89
CA ASN A 57 -8.53 -4.22 -8.12
C ASN A 57 -7.81 -5.48 -7.59
N VAL A 58 -6.48 -5.44 -7.41
CA VAL A 58 -5.73 -6.56 -6.83
C VAL A 58 -4.84 -6.06 -5.69
N ILE A 59 -5.05 -6.60 -4.50
CA ILE A 59 -4.20 -6.43 -3.34
C ILE A 59 -3.31 -7.66 -3.21
N SER A 60 -2.00 -7.46 -3.07
CA SER A 60 -1.01 -8.52 -2.89
C SER A 60 -0.10 -8.23 -1.70
N GLY A 61 0.53 -9.27 -1.16
CA GLY A 61 1.63 -9.12 -0.19
C GLY A 61 2.92 -8.66 -0.87
N LEU A 62 3.62 -7.74 -0.22
CA LEU A 62 5.01 -7.40 -0.46
C LEU A 62 5.83 -7.98 0.70
N ALA A 63 6.71 -8.92 0.39
CA ALA A 63 7.57 -9.56 1.37
C ALA A 63 8.52 -8.54 2.04
N THR A 64 8.79 -8.75 3.33
CA THR A 64 9.80 -7.98 4.05
C THR A 64 11.21 -8.39 3.63
N THR A 65 12.14 -7.43 3.72
CA THR A 65 13.58 -7.66 3.59
C THR A 65 14.23 -7.13 4.86
N ASN A 66 15.02 -7.96 5.57
CA ASN A 66 15.69 -7.54 6.80
C ASN A 66 16.61 -6.33 6.54
N GLY A 67 16.43 -5.25 7.30
CA GLY A 67 17.14 -3.98 7.10
C GLY A 67 16.72 -3.20 5.85
N GLY A 68 15.67 -3.67 5.15
CA GLY A 68 15.17 -3.05 3.94
C GLY A 68 14.37 -1.78 4.20
N ILE A 69 14.39 -0.88 3.23
CA ILE A 69 13.55 0.31 3.16
C ILE A 69 12.56 0.14 2.01
N LEU A 70 11.33 0.61 2.22
CA LEU A 70 10.31 0.64 1.17
C LEU A 70 10.69 1.66 0.11
N ASN A 71 10.89 1.19 -1.12
CA ASN A 71 11.23 2.02 -2.28
C ASN A 71 10.39 1.62 -3.49
N ALA A 72 10.04 2.58 -4.35
CA ALA A 72 9.37 2.32 -5.61
C ALA A 72 10.37 2.33 -6.78
N ASN A 73 10.20 1.43 -7.74
CA ASN A 73 11.03 1.44 -8.95
C ASN A 73 10.56 2.52 -9.95
N GLY A 74 11.21 2.62 -11.11
CA GLY A 74 10.87 3.60 -12.15
C GLY A 74 9.45 3.49 -12.72
N SER A 75 8.77 2.36 -12.52
CA SER A 75 7.36 2.16 -12.89
C SER A 75 6.39 2.41 -11.73
N GLY A 76 6.89 2.84 -10.56
CA GLY A 76 6.09 3.08 -9.36
C GLY A 76 5.75 1.83 -8.57
N VAL A 77 6.32 0.66 -8.90
CA VAL A 77 6.05 -0.58 -8.17
C VAL A 77 6.82 -0.58 -6.84
N PRO A 78 6.15 -0.73 -5.69
CA PRO A 78 6.81 -0.80 -4.38
C PRO A 78 7.65 -2.07 -4.21
N SER A 79 8.76 -1.95 -3.48
CA SER A 79 9.68 -3.05 -3.14
C SER A 79 10.40 -2.77 -1.81
N MET A 80 10.81 -3.82 -1.09
CA MET A 80 11.70 -3.71 0.08
C MET A 80 13.14 -3.99 -0.34
N THR A 81 14.05 -3.04 -0.15
CA THR A 81 15.46 -3.18 -0.57
C THR A 81 16.43 -2.66 0.49
N VAL A 82 17.56 -3.34 0.65
CA VAL A 82 18.70 -2.92 1.49
C VAL A 82 19.64 -1.95 0.78
N THR A 83 19.44 -1.74 -0.52
CA THR A 83 20.20 -0.79 -1.35
C THR A 83 19.24 0.13 -2.10
N PRO A 84 18.48 0.98 -1.39
CA PRO A 84 17.54 1.88 -2.04
C PRO A 84 18.27 2.91 -2.90
N VAL A 85 17.78 3.08 -4.13
CA VAL A 85 18.13 4.23 -4.98
C VAL A 85 16.93 5.16 -4.95
N ILE A 86 17.14 6.38 -4.46
CA ILE A 86 16.10 7.41 -4.43
C ILE A 86 16.17 8.18 -5.75
N GLY A 87 15.02 8.29 -6.43
CA GLY A 87 14.92 8.86 -7.77
C GLY A 87 14.93 7.80 -8.87
N VAL A 88 14.75 8.26 -10.11
CA VAL A 88 14.70 7.42 -11.31
C VAL A 88 15.75 7.93 -12.27
N ALA A 89 16.72 7.07 -12.64
CA ALA A 89 17.80 7.44 -13.54
C ALA A 89 17.26 8.06 -14.84
N GLY A 90 17.70 9.28 -15.15
CA GLY A 90 17.24 10.03 -16.33
C GLY A 90 15.86 10.68 -16.23
N ALA A 91 15.16 10.55 -15.09
CA ALA A 91 13.82 11.11 -14.92
C ALA A 91 13.65 11.95 -13.63
N SER A 92 14.23 11.53 -12.51
CA SER A 92 14.16 12.29 -11.25
C SER A 92 15.40 12.11 -10.37
N THR A 93 15.86 13.21 -9.77
CA THR A 93 16.93 13.19 -8.79
C THR A 93 16.35 12.98 -7.40
N GLY A 94 16.71 11.89 -6.74
CA GLY A 94 16.33 11.66 -5.35
C GLY A 94 17.13 12.52 -4.37
N THR A 95 16.49 12.94 -3.29
CA THR A 95 17.15 13.65 -2.19
C THR A 95 16.80 13.00 -0.86
N ILE A 96 17.72 13.09 0.11
CA ILE A 96 17.46 12.76 1.51
C ILE A 96 17.62 14.05 2.30
N GLY A 97 16.54 14.53 2.90
CA GLY A 97 16.53 15.70 3.78
C GLY A 97 16.68 15.31 5.25
N LEU A 98 17.61 15.96 5.96
CA LEU A 98 17.83 15.83 7.40
C LEU A 98 17.54 17.18 8.05
N ALA A 99 16.47 17.27 8.85
CA ALA A 99 16.04 18.51 9.48
C ALA A 99 16.56 18.65 10.93
N GLY A 100 17.01 19.84 11.30
CA GLY A 100 17.37 20.21 12.68
C GLY A 100 16.73 21.54 13.09
N ILE A 101 16.27 21.62 14.34
CA ILE A 101 15.50 22.77 14.85
C ILE A 101 16.27 24.10 14.81
N THR A 102 17.60 24.05 14.81
CA THR A 102 18.48 25.23 14.82
C THR A 102 19.24 25.40 13.50
N SER A 103 19.48 24.31 12.77
CA SER A 103 20.37 24.29 11.59
C SER A 103 19.62 24.24 10.26
N GLY A 104 18.28 24.15 10.26
CA GLY A 104 17.49 24.03 9.04
C GLY A 104 17.53 22.61 8.47
N THR A 105 17.42 22.47 7.14
CA THR A 105 17.49 21.16 6.46
C THR A 105 18.81 21.01 5.73
N VAL A 106 19.50 19.89 5.97
CA VAL A 106 20.64 19.44 5.16
C VAL A 106 20.12 18.44 4.14
N THR A 107 20.43 18.65 2.86
CA THR A 107 20.02 17.75 1.79
C THR A 107 21.23 17.00 1.24
N ILE A 108 21.09 15.67 1.16
CA ILE A 108 22.01 14.81 0.42
C ILE A 108 21.37 14.60 -0.95
N GLN A 109 22.05 15.02 -2.01
CA GLN A 109 21.59 14.85 -3.39
C GLN A 109 22.76 14.52 -4.32
N PRO A 110 22.56 13.68 -5.36
CA PRO A 110 23.53 13.51 -6.44
C PRO A 110 23.78 14.82 -7.20
N GLN A 111 25.00 15.03 -7.70
CA GLN A 111 25.32 16.17 -8.56
C GLN A 111 24.64 16.03 -9.93
N ALA A 112 24.07 17.12 -10.45
CA ALA A 112 23.28 17.12 -11.70
C ALA A 112 24.06 16.69 -12.96
N ALA A 113 25.39 16.82 -12.93
CA ALA A 113 26.32 16.26 -13.91
C ALA A 113 27.43 15.54 -13.16
N ALA A 114 27.89 14.39 -13.65
CA ALA A 114 29.05 13.70 -13.10
C ALA A 114 30.23 14.69 -13.09
N GLY A 115 30.58 15.20 -11.91
CA GLY A 115 31.86 15.87 -11.75
C GLY A 115 32.92 14.83 -12.02
N THR A 116 33.86 15.10 -12.92
CA THR A 116 35.09 14.32 -13.01
C THR A 116 35.68 14.34 -11.61
N PHE A 117 35.56 13.23 -10.87
CA PHE A 117 36.29 13.05 -9.63
C PHE A 117 37.76 13.10 -10.02
N MET A 118 38.40 14.25 -9.89
CA MET A 118 39.84 14.35 -10.03
C MET A 118 40.42 13.62 -8.83
N SER A 119 41.02 12.45 -9.08
CA SER A 119 41.81 11.69 -8.13
C SER A 119 42.98 12.49 -7.61
#